data_AF-A0A7S2DSR7-F1
#
_entry.id   AF-A0A7S2DSR7-F1
#
_cell.length_a   1.000
_cell.length_b   1.000
_cell.length_c   1.000
_cell.angle_alpha   90.00
_cell.angle_beta   90.00
_cell.angle_gamma   90.00
#
_symmetry.space_group_name_H-M   'P 1'
#
loop_
_entity.id
_entity.type
_entity.pdbx_description
1 polymer ?
#
loop_
_entity_poly.entity_id
_entity_poly.type
_entity_poly.pdbx_seq_one_letter_code
_entity_poly.pdbx_strand_id
1 'polypeptide(L)'
;AQYSTDGVLSALENFNVDHARCYDPNDEFKLKSIIHAVSRSDFNEKVQKIARLVKRSYLDHQHRVIWSKRKVTSHATRKNRYVIEQFSKDDQDVDKERLGMKVPPEEGKKIPTDVGTEEN
;
A
#
# COMPACT_ATOMS: atom_id res chain seq x y z
N ALA A 1 2.96 -22.67 -14.03
CA ALA A 1 2.95 -21.82 -12.82
C ALA A 1 2.42 -20.44 -13.20
N GLN A 2 1.36 -19.96 -12.57
CA GLN A 2 0.91 -18.57 -12.74
C GLN A 2 1.69 -17.71 -11.74
N TYR A 3 2.52 -16.78 -12.23
CA TYR A 3 3.19 -15.82 -11.37
C TYR A 3 2.23 -14.66 -11.08
N SER A 4 2.03 -14.35 -9.81
CA SER A 4 1.34 -13.11 -9.42
C SER A 4 2.15 -11.91 -9.91
N THR A 5 1.49 -10.87 -10.43
CA THR A 5 2.12 -9.64 -10.91
C THR A 5 3.05 -9.03 -9.84
N ASP A 6 2.63 -9.06 -8.58
CA ASP A 6 3.43 -8.55 -7.47
C ASP A 6 4.71 -9.37 -7.20
N GLY A 7 4.62 -10.69 -7.42
CA GLY A 7 5.77 -11.59 -7.34
C GLY A 7 6.79 -11.31 -8.45
N VAL A 8 6.32 -11.07 -9.67
CA VAL A 8 7.20 -10.73 -10.81
C VAL A 8 7.90 -9.39 -10.57
N LEU A 9 7.16 -8.37 -10.13
CA LEU A 9 7.75 -7.05 -9.86
C LEU A 9 8.77 -7.11 -8.73
N SER A 10 8.49 -7.88 -7.67
CA SER A 10 9.43 -8.06 -6.56
C SER A 10 10.69 -8.84 -6.95
N ALA A 11 10.58 -9.80 -7.87
CA ALA A 11 11.74 -10.47 -8.45
C ALA A 11 12.58 -9.50 -9.30
N LEU A 12 11.94 -8.61 -10.07
CA LEU A 12 12.63 -7.60 -10.88
C LEU A 12 13.29 -6.50 -10.04
N GLU A 13 12.71 -6.14 -8.89
CA GLU A 13 13.33 -5.22 -7.92
C GLU A 13 14.64 -5.75 -7.35
N ASN A 14 14.81 -7.07 -7.31
CA ASN A 14 16.01 -7.76 -6.86
C ASN A 14 16.79 -8.40 -8.02
N PHE A 15 16.54 -7.97 -9.25
CA PHE A 15 17.16 -8.56 -10.44
C PHE A 15 18.68 -8.41 -10.41
N ASN A 16 19.38 -9.50 -10.77
CA ASN A 16 20.80 -9.51 -10.99
C ASN A 16 21.14 -10.35 -12.22
N VAL A 17 21.83 -9.74 -13.19
CA VAL A 17 22.29 -10.39 -14.42
C VAL A 17 23.11 -11.66 -14.20
N ASP A 18 23.90 -11.75 -13.14
CA ASP A 18 24.76 -12.93 -12.91
C ASP A 18 23.92 -14.17 -12.55
N HIS A 19 22.71 -13.96 -12.00
CA HIS A 19 21.76 -15.01 -11.63
C HIS A 19 20.73 -15.27 -12.73
N ALA A 20 20.66 -14.40 -13.74
CA ALA A 20 19.75 -14.56 -14.86
C ALA A 20 20.21 -15.71 -15.75
N ARG A 21 19.26 -16.53 -16.18
CA ARG A 21 19.46 -17.67 -17.07
C ARG A 21 18.56 -17.52 -18.30
N CYS A 22 19.12 -17.78 -19.48
CA CYS A 22 18.31 -17.95 -20.69
C CYS A 22 18.08 -19.45 -20.93
N TYR A 23 17.04 -19.78 -21.68
CA TYR A 23 16.80 -21.17 -22.08
C TYR A 23 17.88 -21.69 -23.05
N ASP A 24 18.40 -20.82 -23.91
CA ASP A 24 19.51 -21.12 -24.83
C ASP A 24 20.82 -20.54 -24.27
N PRO A 25 21.85 -21.38 -24.01
CA PRO A 25 23.18 -20.92 -23.60
C PRO A 25 23.85 -19.96 -24.58
N ASN A 26 23.60 -20.09 -25.88
CA ASN A 26 24.16 -19.21 -26.91
C ASN A 26 23.58 -17.79 -26.79
N ASP A 27 22.29 -17.69 -26.51
CA ASP A 27 21.63 -16.40 -26.30
C ASP A 27 22.03 -15.80 -24.94
N GLU A 28 22.22 -16.63 -23.91
CA GLU A 28 22.78 -16.17 -22.62
C GLU A 28 24.15 -15.50 -22.83
N PHE A 29 25.04 -16.13 -23.59
CA PHE A 29 26.37 -15.60 -23.86
C PHE A 29 26.32 -14.28 -24.63
N LYS A 30 25.52 -14.22 -25.71
CA LYS A 30 25.34 -12.98 -26.49
C LYS A 30 24.78 -11.86 -25.63
N LEU A 31 23.76 -12.14 -24.85
CA LEU A 31 23.11 -11.16 -23.98
C LEU A 31 24.07 -10.67 -22.90
N LYS A 32 24.80 -11.57 -22.24
CA LYS A 32 25.81 -11.20 -21.24
C LYS A 32 26.94 -10.37 -21.83
N SER A 33 27.36 -10.64 -23.08
CA SER A 33 28.36 -9.82 -23.78
C SER A 33 27.87 -8.38 -24.03
N ILE A 34 26.62 -8.22 -24.47
CA ILE A 34 26.00 -6.90 -24.64
C ILE A 34 25.89 -6.17 -23.29
N ILE A 35 25.41 -6.84 -22.25
CA ILE A 35 25.28 -6.26 -20.92
C ILE A 35 26.65 -5.86 -20.36
N HIS A 36 27.69 -6.68 -20.60
CA HIS A 36 29.05 -6.36 -20.22
C HIS A 36 29.55 -5.07 -20.88
N ALA A 37 29.22 -4.85 -22.17
CA ALA A 37 29.60 -3.63 -22.88
C ALA A 37 28.92 -2.36 -22.32
N VAL A 38 27.74 -2.48 -21.69
CA VAL A 38 26.97 -1.36 -21.10
C VAL A 38 27.22 -1.21 -19.59
N SER A 39 28.09 -2.04 -19.02
CA SER A 39 28.23 -2.28 -17.57
C SER A 39 27.07 -3.04 -16.93
N ARG A 40 27.41 -4.08 -16.17
CA ARG A 40 26.45 -4.92 -15.44
C ARG A 40 25.74 -4.13 -14.33
N SER A 41 26.46 -3.24 -13.65
CA SER A 41 25.89 -2.40 -12.58
C SER A 41 24.74 -1.55 -13.10
N ASP A 42 24.99 -0.88 -14.22
CA ASP A 42 24.08 0.08 -14.83
C ASP A 42 22.84 -0.63 -15.38
N PHE A 43 23.02 -1.83 -15.94
CA PHE A 43 21.92 -2.66 -16.38
C PHE A 43 21.02 -3.09 -15.22
N ASN A 44 21.61 -3.66 -14.14
CA ASN A 44 20.87 -4.07 -12.96
C ASN A 44 20.12 -2.89 -12.34
N GLU A 45 20.79 -1.75 -12.15
CA GLU A 45 20.16 -0.55 -11.58
C GLU A 45 18.96 -0.07 -12.42
N LYS A 46 19.10 -0.04 -13.75
CA LYS A 46 18.02 0.35 -14.66
C LYS A 46 16.82 -0.59 -14.56
N VAL A 47 17.05 -1.90 -14.56
CA VAL A 47 15.97 -2.90 -14.42
C VAL A 47 15.25 -2.72 -13.08
N GLN A 48 15.99 -2.65 -11.99
CA GLN A 48 15.43 -2.47 -10.64
C GLN A 48 14.70 -1.13 -10.50
N LYS A 49 15.18 -0.06 -11.15
CA LYS A 49 14.51 1.25 -11.18
C LYS A 49 13.18 1.18 -11.92
N ILE A 50 13.14 0.53 -13.09
CA ILE A 50 11.89 0.35 -13.85
C ILE A 50 10.89 -0.48 -13.04
N ALA A 51 11.33 -1.56 -12.40
CA ALA A 51 10.48 -2.39 -11.55
C ALA A 51 9.80 -1.57 -10.44
N ARG A 52 10.56 -0.74 -9.72
CA ARG A 52 10.04 0.17 -8.69
C ARG A 52 9.01 1.16 -9.23
N LEU A 53 9.26 1.74 -10.42
CA LEU A 53 8.35 2.69 -11.04
C LEU A 53 7.02 2.04 -11.44
N VAL A 54 7.08 0.84 -12.03
CA VAL A 54 5.89 0.08 -12.42
C VAL A 54 5.10 -0.36 -11.19
N LYS A 55 5.78 -0.84 -10.13
CA LYS A 55 5.14 -1.25 -8.88
C LYS A 55 4.39 -0.09 -8.22
N ARG A 56 5.01 1.09 -8.14
CA ARG A 56 4.35 2.31 -7.64
C ARG A 56 3.09 2.65 -8.45
N SER A 57 3.21 2.66 -9.77
CA SER A 57 2.10 2.99 -10.68
C SER A 57 0.95 1.98 -10.56
N TYR A 58 1.27 0.71 -10.38
CA TYR A 58 0.30 -0.36 -10.17
C TYR A 58 -0.46 -0.18 -8.85
N LEU A 59 0.26 0.09 -7.74
CA LEU A 59 -0.34 0.32 -6.42
C LEU A 59 -1.24 1.57 -6.44
N ASP A 60 -0.79 2.67 -7.05
CA ASP A 60 -1.58 3.89 -7.19
C ASP A 60 -2.88 3.63 -7.97
N HIS A 61 -2.81 2.84 -9.04
CA HIS A 61 -3.99 2.46 -9.81
C HIS A 61 -4.97 1.62 -8.97
N GLN A 62 -4.47 0.63 -8.21
CA GLN A 62 -5.30 -0.19 -7.31
C GLN A 62 -6.00 0.68 -6.26
N HIS A 63 -5.29 1.62 -5.62
CA HIS A 63 -5.86 2.54 -4.64
C HIS A 63 -6.97 3.43 -5.25
N ARG A 64 -6.78 3.95 -6.47
CA ARG A 64 -7.81 4.75 -7.16
C ARG A 64 -9.07 3.94 -7.46
N VAL A 65 -8.94 2.68 -7.86
CA VAL A 65 -10.10 1.80 -8.13
C VAL A 65 -10.88 1.52 -6.85
N ILE A 66 -10.19 1.23 -5.74
CA ILE A 66 -10.82 0.97 -4.43
C ILE A 66 -11.56 2.21 -3.93
N TRP A 67 -10.94 3.38 -4.00
CA TRP A 67 -11.55 4.62 -3.52
C TRP A 67 -12.76 5.05 -4.36
N SER A 68 -12.73 4.80 -5.67
CA SER A 68 -13.85 5.11 -6.56
C SER A 68 -15.08 4.26 -6.25
N LYS A 69 -14.91 2.98 -5.86
CA LYS A 69 -16.03 2.09 -5.51
C LYS A 69 -16.75 2.52 -4.23
N ARG A 70 -16.07 3.20 -3.29
CA ARG A 70 -16.70 3.71 -2.05
C ARG A 70 -17.58 4.96 -2.25
N LYS A 71 -17.36 5.76 -3.30
CA LYS A 71 -18.14 7.00 -3.51
C LYS A 71 -19.49 6.77 -4.21
N VAL A 72 -19.72 5.60 -4.79
CA VAL A 72 -20.97 5.30 -5.51
C VAL A 72 -22.05 4.75 -4.55
N THR A 73 -21.68 4.21 -3.39
CA THR A 73 -22.64 3.74 -2.38
C THR A 73 -23.13 4.86 -1.44
N SER A 74 -22.44 6.01 -1.37
CA SER A 74 -22.84 7.15 -0.53
C SER A 74 -23.94 8.02 -1.13
N HIS A 75 -24.19 7.97 -2.45
CA HIS A 75 -25.30 8.70 -3.07
C HIS A 75 -26.61 7.90 -3.16
N ALA A 76 -26.55 6.57 -3.02
CA ALA A 76 -27.74 5.71 -2.98
C ALA A 76 -28.53 5.84 -1.66
N THR A 77 -27.95 6.40 -0.59
CA THR A 77 -28.65 6.64 0.68
C THR A 77 -29.06 8.10 0.90
N ARG A 78 -28.79 9.03 -0.03
CA ARG A 78 -29.26 10.44 0.11
C ARG A 78 -30.69 10.67 -0.37
N LYS A 79 -31.34 9.69 -1.02
CA LYS A 79 -32.77 9.78 -1.41
C LYS A 79 -33.73 8.99 -0.53
N ASN A 80 -33.26 8.12 0.36
CA ASN A 80 -34.09 7.52 1.42
C ASN A 80 -34.08 8.31 2.75
N ARG A 81 -33.43 9.48 2.77
CA ARG A 81 -33.45 10.41 3.91
C ARG A 81 -34.52 11.50 3.80
N TYR A 82 -35.63 11.21 3.11
CA TYR A 82 -36.82 12.07 3.11
C TYR A 82 -38.12 11.30 3.37
N VAL A 83 -38.05 9.97 3.53
CA VAL A 83 -39.25 9.14 3.79
C VAL A 83 -39.31 8.65 5.25
N ILE A 84 -38.21 8.72 6.01
CA ILE A 84 -38.16 8.33 7.43
C ILE A 84 -38.05 9.58 8.34
N GLU A 85 -38.73 10.68 8.02
CA GLU A 85 -38.86 11.85 8.91
C GLU A 85 -40.33 12.33 9.06
N GLN A 86 -41.31 11.55 8.59
CA GLN A 86 -42.74 11.86 8.76
C GLN A 86 -43.47 10.92 9.73
N PHE A 87 -42.78 9.96 10.37
CA PHE A 87 -43.38 8.97 11.29
C PHE A 87 -42.63 8.84 12.63
N SER A 88 -42.25 9.95 13.24
CA SER A 88 -41.83 9.98 14.67
C SER A 88 -41.94 11.41 15.20
N LYS A 89 -43.18 11.94 15.24
CA LYS A 89 -43.48 13.19 15.97
C LYS A 89 -44.43 13.00 17.13
N ASP A 90 -44.86 11.77 17.40
CA ASP A 90 -45.61 11.45 18.59
C ASP A 90 -44.73 10.51 19.42
N ASP A 91 -44.51 10.90 20.67
CA ASP A 91 -43.84 10.14 21.74
C ASP A 91 -42.30 10.13 21.73
N GLN A 92 -41.68 11.05 22.48
CA GLN A 92 -41.13 10.74 23.81
C GLN A 92 -40.34 11.92 24.38
N ASP A 93 -40.98 12.65 25.30
CA ASP A 93 -40.33 13.30 26.42
C ASP A 93 -39.83 12.20 27.38
N VAL A 94 -38.53 11.88 27.33
CA VAL A 94 -37.84 11.15 28.41
C VAL A 94 -36.51 11.83 28.69
N ASP A 95 -36.53 12.66 29.73
CA ASP A 95 -35.49 12.99 30.70
C ASP A 95 -34.01 12.89 30.27
N LYS A 96 -33.42 14.07 30.01
CA LYS A 96 -31.98 14.29 29.73
C LYS A 96 -31.10 14.45 30.98
N GLU A 97 -31.49 13.89 32.13
CA GLU A 97 -30.70 14.02 33.36
C GLU A 97 -30.28 12.66 33.93
N ARG A 98 -29.43 11.88 33.24
CA ARG A 98 -28.84 10.72 33.96
C ARG A 98 -27.55 10.05 33.51
N LEU A 99 -26.65 10.67 32.77
CA LEU A 99 -25.30 10.08 32.63
C LEU A 99 -24.21 11.14 32.74
N GLY A 100 -23.96 11.56 33.98
CA GLY A 100 -22.73 12.24 34.40
C GLY A 100 -21.52 11.35 34.15
N MET A 101 -21.07 11.27 32.89
CA MET A 101 -19.81 10.64 32.55
C MET A 101 -18.68 11.63 32.79
N LYS A 102 -18.02 11.43 33.94
CA LYS A 102 -16.70 11.98 34.26
C LYS A 102 -15.73 11.61 33.13
N VAL A 103 -15.16 12.63 32.50
CA VAL A 103 -13.98 12.51 31.65
C VAL A 103 -12.80 12.05 32.53
N PRO A 104 -12.15 10.89 32.24
CA PRO A 104 -10.93 10.51 32.93
C PRO A 104 -9.76 11.42 32.50
N PRO A 105 -8.86 11.79 33.41
CA PRO A 105 -7.69 12.59 33.07
C PRO A 105 -6.68 11.79 32.23
N GLU A 106 -6.11 12.46 31.23
CA GLU A 106 -5.04 11.94 30.38
C GLU A 106 -3.75 11.70 31.19
N GLU A 107 -3.35 10.45 31.35
CA GLU A 107 -2.03 10.10 31.88
C GLU A 107 -1.02 10.02 30.73
N GLY A 108 -0.06 10.95 30.77
CA GLY A 108 1.04 11.07 29.83
C GLY A 108 1.94 9.83 29.81
N LYS A 109 2.09 9.24 28.62
CA LYS A 109 3.14 8.25 28.35
C LYS A 109 4.49 8.97 28.20
N LYS A 110 5.33 8.80 29.22
CA LYS A 110 6.76 9.13 29.19
C LYS A 110 7.46 8.26 28.13
N ILE A 111 8.19 8.90 27.23
CA ILE A 111 9.14 8.27 26.31
C ILE A 111 10.39 7.92 27.13
N PRO A 112 10.85 6.65 27.15
CA PRO A 112 12.17 6.33 27.69
C PRO A 112 13.24 6.74 26.67
N THR A 113 14.06 7.72 27.05
CA THR A 113 15.41 7.92 26.53
C THR A 113 16.38 7.26 27.49
N ASP A 114 17.05 6.19 27.04
CA ASP A 114 18.29 5.67 27.64
C ASP A 114 19.17 5.21 26.45
N VAL A 115 20.34 5.85 26.22
CA VAL A 115 21.68 5.44 26.73
C VAL A 115 22.04 4.05 26.18
N GLY A 116 23.02 3.89 25.28
CA GLY A 116 24.38 4.39 25.33
C GLY A 116 25.29 3.25 25.79
N THR A 117 26.00 2.58 24.89
CA THR A 117 27.12 1.70 25.26
C THR A 117 28.13 1.66 24.12
N GLU A 118 29.28 2.28 24.38
CA GLU A 118 30.56 2.04 23.74
C GLU A 118 30.93 0.55 23.88
N GLU A 119 31.58 -0.05 22.88
CA GLU A 119 32.68 -0.98 23.12
C GLU A 119 33.38 -1.40 21.81
N ASN A 120 34.70 -1.13 21.79
CA ASN A 120 35.80 -1.66 20.96
C ASN A 120 35.87 -1.38 19.45
#